data_AF-A0A327K6X4-F1
#
_entry.id   AF-A0A327K6X4-F1
#
_cell.length_a   1.000
_cell.length_b   1.000
_cell.length_c   1.000
_cell.angle_alpha   90.00
_cell.angle_beta   90.00
_cell.angle_gamma   90.00
#
_symmetry.space_group_name_H-M   'P 1'
#
loop_
_entity.id
_entity.type
_entity.pdbx_description
1 polymer ?
#
loop_
_entity_poly.entity_id
_entity_poly.type
_entity_poly.pdbx_seq_one_letter_code
_entity_poly.pdbx_strand_id
1 'polypeptide(L)'
;MWVVAPETDQSGVAHALTLSDPLRLREVDERHFAVRGTPTDCVIMASKVVIGEKPDLVISGVNRGQNIADDVSYSGTVAGAIEGTILGIRSFALSQAFGADTID
;
A
#
# COMPACT_ATOMS: atom_id res chain seq x y z
N MET A 1 2.27 -14.71 -5.26
CA MET A 1 2.08 -13.54 -4.37
C MET A 1 3.25 -12.62 -4.60
N TRP A 2 2.98 -11.35 -4.85
CA TRP A 2 3.98 -10.29 -5.02
C TRP A 2 3.82 -9.34 -3.84
N VAL A 3 4.93 -8.82 -3.31
CA VAL A 3 4.91 -7.77 -2.29
C VAL A 3 5.62 -6.56 -2.85
N VAL A 4 4.91 -5.46 -2.93
CA VAL A 4 5.46 -4.15 -3.28
C VAL A 4 5.01 -3.19 -2.20
N ALA A 5 5.96 -2.67 -1.42
CA ALA A 5 5.67 -1.87 -0.24
C ALA A 5 6.56 -0.62 -0.20
N PRO A 6 6.13 0.44 0.52
CA PRO A 6 6.96 1.60 0.75
C PRO A 6 8.29 1.22 1.43
N GLU A 7 9.39 1.87 1.05
CA GLU A 7 10.71 1.62 1.64
C GLU A 7 10.81 2.11 3.09
N THR A 8 10.02 3.13 3.45
CA THR A 8 9.96 3.70 4.79
C THR A 8 8.52 3.73 5.28
N ASP A 9 8.33 3.79 6.60
CA ASP A 9 7.01 4.01 7.20
C ASP A 9 6.36 5.28 6.62
N GLN A 10 5.07 5.16 6.26
CA GLN A 10 4.26 6.21 5.65
C GLN A 10 3.08 6.62 6.55
N SER A 11 3.09 6.24 7.84
CA SER A 11 2.08 6.65 8.80
C SER A 11 2.02 8.19 8.89
N GLY A 12 0.88 8.76 8.51
CA GLY A 12 0.64 10.22 8.46
C GLY A 12 0.87 10.89 7.10
N VAL A 13 1.31 10.18 6.07
CA VAL A 13 1.48 10.72 4.71
C VAL A 13 0.18 10.54 3.91
N ALA A 14 -0.79 11.43 4.12
CA ALA A 14 -2.01 11.47 3.32
C ALA A 14 -1.71 12.01 1.90
N HIS A 15 -2.20 11.30 0.87
CA HIS A 15 -2.28 11.76 -0.54
C HIS A 15 -1.03 12.39 -1.20
N ALA A 16 0.17 12.20 -0.65
CA ALA A 16 1.38 12.77 -1.24
C ALA A 16 1.83 11.96 -2.46
N LEU A 17 1.24 12.20 -3.62
CA LEU A 17 1.82 11.71 -4.87
C LEU A 17 3.23 12.29 -4.99
N THR A 18 4.25 11.42 -5.07
CA THR A 18 5.65 11.87 -5.18
C THR A 18 5.86 12.45 -6.60
N LEU A 19 5.54 13.72 -6.79
CA LEU A 19 5.64 14.42 -8.08
C LEU A 19 7.05 14.98 -8.36
N SER A 20 7.95 14.98 -7.37
CA SER A 20 9.22 15.72 -7.43
C SER A 20 10.48 14.84 -7.46
N ASP A 21 10.37 13.56 -7.09
CA ASP A 21 11.47 12.60 -7.12
C ASP A 21 11.10 11.41 -8.02
N PRO A 22 12.03 10.90 -8.87
CA PRO A 22 11.77 9.68 -9.61
C PRO A 22 11.54 8.52 -8.62
N LEU A 23 10.41 7.83 -8.76
CA LEU A 23 10.12 6.61 -7.99
C LEU A 23 11.27 5.62 -8.18
N ARG A 24 11.87 5.20 -7.07
CA ARG A 24 12.92 4.18 -7.08
C ARG A 24 12.33 2.86 -6.62
N LEU A 25 12.47 1.86 -7.48
CA LEU A 25 12.17 0.47 -7.17
C LEU A 25 13.46 -0.23 -6.76
N ARG A 26 13.45 -0.92 -5.63
CA ARG A 26 14.55 -1.76 -5.16
C ARG A 26 14.05 -3.18 -4.99
N GLU A 27 14.64 -4.11 -5.72
CA GLU A 27 14.41 -5.54 -5.55
C GLU A 27 15.02 -6.01 -4.23
N VAL A 28 14.23 -6.72 -3.42
CA VAL A 28 14.66 -7.38 -2.18
C VAL A 28 14.95 -8.84 -2.47
N ASP A 29 14.04 -9.49 -3.18
CA ASP A 29 14.17 -10.83 -3.78
C ASP A 29 13.21 -10.97 -4.97
N GLU A 30 13.12 -12.17 -5.55
CA GLU A 30 12.37 -12.48 -6.76
C GLU A 30 10.91 -11.97 -6.77
N ARG A 31 10.27 -11.81 -5.60
CA ARG A 31 8.85 -11.39 -5.51
C ARG A 31 8.59 -10.26 -4.52
N HIS A 32 9.64 -9.69 -3.94
CA HIS A 32 9.54 -8.63 -2.94
C HIS A 32 10.30 -7.38 -3.40
N PHE A 33 9.60 -6.25 -3.42
CA PHE A 33 10.12 -4.98 -3.89
C PHE A 33 9.80 -3.85 -2.91
N ALA A 34 10.77 -2.98 -2.69
CA ALA A 34 10.60 -1.74 -1.95
C ALA A 34 10.50 -0.56 -2.93
N VAL A 35 9.52 0.32 -2.71
CA VAL A 35 9.32 1.53 -3.51
C VAL A 35 9.56 2.75 -2.64
N ARG A 36 10.41 3.66 -3.10
CA ARG A 36 10.51 4.99 -2.50
C ARG A 36 9.31 5.84 -2.97
N GLY A 37 8.18 5.70 -2.28
CA GLY A 37 6.92 6.34 -2.61
C GLY A 37 5.79 5.93 -1.66
N THR A 38 4.56 6.25 -2.02
CA THR A 38 3.34 5.97 -1.24
C THR A 38 2.78 4.55 -1.48
N PRO A 39 1.82 4.08 -0.67
CA PRO A 39 1.09 2.84 -0.96
C PRO A 39 0.40 2.83 -2.33
N THR A 40 -0.10 3.97 -2.79
CA THR A 40 -0.66 4.15 -4.14
C THR A 40 0.41 3.92 -5.21
N ASP A 41 1.59 4.54 -5.06
CA ASP A 41 2.72 4.33 -5.98
C ASP A 41 3.13 2.84 -6.02
N CYS A 42 3.09 2.14 -4.88
CA CYS A 42 3.39 0.70 -4.81
C CYS A 42 2.44 -0.13 -5.66
N VAL A 43 1.13 0.15 -5.62
CA VAL A 43 0.13 -0.59 -6.41
C VAL A 43 0.28 -0.32 -7.90
N ILE A 44 0.55 0.93 -8.29
CA ILE A 44 0.84 1.30 -9.68
C ILE A 44 2.09 0.57 -10.17
N MET A 45 3.19 0.64 -9.41
CA MET A 45 4.45 -0.02 -9.76
C MET A 45 4.29 -1.54 -9.84
N ALA A 46 3.55 -2.14 -8.91
CA ALA A 46 3.25 -3.56 -8.92
C ALA A 46 2.53 -3.98 -10.21
N SER A 47 1.43 -3.31 -10.54
CA SER A 47 0.59 -3.68 -11.68
C SER A 47 1.21 -3.34 -13.04
N LYS A 48 1.99 -2.25 -13.14
CA LYS A 48 2.46 -1.74 -14.43
C LYS A 48 3.90 -2.14 -14.76
N VAL A 49 4.74 -2.34 -13.74
CA VAL A 49 6.18 -2.53 -13.93
C VAL A 49 6.64 -3.89 -13.44
N VAL A 50 6.30 -4.27 -12.20
CA VAL A 50 6.83 -5.49 -11.57
C VAL A 50 6.19 -6.75 -12.14
N ILE A 51 4.86 -6.81 -12.18
CA ILE A 51 4.11 -8.02 -12.55
C ILE A 51 3.96 -8.11 -14.08
N GLY A 52 3.86 -6.97 -14.76
CA GLY A 52 3.67 -6.90 -16.22
C GLY A 52 2.28 -7.30 -16.72
N GLU A 53 1.40 -7.74 -15.83
CA GLU A 53 0.00 -8.08 -16.10
C GLU A 53 -0.91 -7.58 -14.96
N LYS A 54 -2.23 -7.62 -15.19
CA LYS A 54 -3.20 -7.17 -14.20
C LYS A 54 -3.37 -8.24 -13.11
N PRO A 55 -3.08 -7.94 -11.83
CA PRO A 55 -3.37 -8.87 -10.74
C PRO A 55 -4.86 -9.15 -10.60
N ASP A 56 -5.21 -10.34 -10.11
CA ASP A 56 -6.60 -10.69 -9.77
C ASP A 56 -7.08 -10.00 -8.49
N LEU A 57 -6.14 -9.69 -7.58
CA LEU A 57 -6.43 -9.18 -6.25
C LEU A 57 -5.31 -8.28 -5.72
N VAL A 58 -5.67 -7.18 -5.04
CA VAL A 58 -4.79 -6.36 -4.22
C VAL A 58 -5.19 -6.47 -2.75
N ILE A 59 -4.20 -6.69 -1.88
CA ILE A 59 -4.37 -6.64 -0.42
C ILE A 59 -3.41 -5.58 0.12
N SER A 60 -3.96 -4.56 0.78
CA SER A 60 -3.21 -3.48 1.41
C SER A 60 -3.29 -3.60 2.93
N GLY A 61 -2.15 -3.72 3.62
CA GLY A 61 -2.06 -3.93 5.06
C GLY A 61 -1.12 -5.07 5.45
N VAL A 62 -1.25 -5.68 6.63
CA VAL A 62 -2.18 -5.31 7.71
C VAL A 62 -1.66 -4.08 8.46
N ASN A 63 -2.46 -3.01 8.53
CA ASN A 63 -2.09 -1.81 9.26
C ASN A 63 -1.99 -2.07 10.77
N ARG A 64 -0.97 -1.51 11.43
CA ARG A 64 -0.86 -1.52 12.89
C ARG A 64 -1.69 -0.38 13.49
N GLY A 65 -3.00 -0.59 13.60
CA GLY A 65 -3.95 0.42 14.09
C GLY A 65 -5.23 0.42 13.26
N GLN A 66 -6.32 0.89 13.87
CA GLN A 66 -7.62 0.96 13.22
C GLN A 66 -7.65 2.07 12.15
N ASN A 67 -8.41 1.85 11.09
CA ASN A 67 -8.83 2.92 10.16
C ASN A 67 -10.35 2.95 10.14
N ILE A 68 -10.96 3.72 11.04
CA ILE A 68 -12.41 3.80 11.24
C ILE A 68 -12.87 5.25 11.09
N ALA A 69 -14.06 5.46 10.52
CA ALA A 69 -14.65 6.78 10.30
C ALA A 69 -13.71 7.69 9.48
N ASP A 70 -13.35 8.86 10.01
CA ASP A 70 -12.61 9.88 9.26
C ASP A 70 -11.18 9.44 8.89
N ASP A 71 -10.61 8.49 9.62
CA ASP A 71 -9.28 7.92 9.34
C ASP A 71 -9.20 7.26 7.97
N VAL A 72 -10.34 6.79 7.44
CA VAL A 72 -10.42 6.14 6.12
C VAL A 72 -9.95 7.08 5.02
N SER A 73 -10.28 8.37 5.12
CA SER A 73 -9.93 9.38 4.10
C SER A 73 -8.43 9.72 4.07
N TYR A 74 -7.70 9.44 5.15
CA TYR A 74 -6.28 9.78 5.29
C TYR A 74 -5.36 8.55 5.32
N SER A 75 -5.93 7.34 5.36
CA SER A 75 -5.17 6.11 5.50
C SER A 75 -4.47 5.70 4.21
N GLY A 76 -3.14 5.58 4.27
CA GLY A 76 -2.34 4.97 3.20
C GLY A 76 -2.73 3.52 2.91
N THR A 77 -3.14 2.77 3.93
CA THR A 77 -3.63 1.39 3.79
C THR A 77 -4.90 1.37 2.92
N VAL A 78 -5.85 2.26 3.21
CA VAL A 78 -7.07 2.39 2.40
C VAL A 78 -6.76 2.92 1.01
N ALA A 79 -5.88 3.92 0.90
CA ALA A 79 -5.47 4.50 -0.39
C ALA A 79 -4.88 3.45 -1.34
N GLY A 80 -4.08 2.50 -0.84
CA GLY A 80 -3.58 1.38 -1.65
C GLY A 80 -4.70 0.50 -2.23
N ALA A 81 -5.73 0.19 -1.44
CA ALA A 81 -6.87 -0.59 -1.93
C ALA A 81 -7.77 0.22 -2.90
N ILE A 82 -7.93 1.53 -2.66
CA ILE A 82 -8.63 2.43 -3.58
C ILE A 82 -7.91 2.46 -4.93
N GLU A 83 -6.58 2.58 -4.95
CA GLU A 83 -5.81 2.60 -6.19
C GLU A 83 -5.96 1.30 -6.98
N GLY A 84 -5.91 0.15 -6.31
CA GLY A 84 -6.19 -1.14 -6.96
C GLY A 84 -7.60 -1.17 -7.59
N THR A 85 -8.59 -0.60 -6.90
CA THR A 85 -9.96 -0.48 -7.40
C THR A 85 -10.05 0.43 -8.63
N ILE A 86 -9.34 1.57 -8.63
CA ILE A 86 -9.25 2.50 -9.78
C ILE A 86 -8.65 1.80 -11.01
N LEU A 87 -7.66 0.93 -10.80
CA LEU A 87 -7.06 0.10 -11.85
C LEU A 87 -7.96 -1.07 -12.31
N GLY A 88 -9.16 -1.22 -11.76
CA GLY A 88 -10.10 -2.29 -12.10
C GLY A 88 -9.69 -3.65 -11.52
N ILE A 89 -9.03 -3.64 -10.35
CA ILE A 89 -8.59 -4.82 -9.60
C ILE A 89 -9.41 -4.92 -8.31
N ARG A 90 -9.86 -6.13 -7.96
CA ARG A 90 -10.55 -6.37 -6.69
C ARG A 90 -9.58 -6.10 -5.55
N SER A 91 -9.99 -5.31 -4.55
CA SER A 91 -9.05 -4.78 -3.57
C SER A 91 -9.61 -4.79 -2.15
N PHE A 92 -8.77 -5.13 -1.18
CA PHE A 92 -9.09 -5.08 0.25
C PHE A 92 -8.03 -4.28 1.01
N ALA A 93 -8.49 -3.47 1.97
CA ALA A 93 -7.64 -2.87 3.00
C ALA A 93 -7.87 -3.61 4.32
N LEU A 94 -6.79 -4.00 4.99
CA LEU A 94 -6.81 -4.74 6.25
C LEU A 94 -6.12 -3.93 7.34
N SER A 95 -6.77 -3.77 8.49
CA SER A 95 -6.27 -3.01 9.64
C SER A 95 -6.53 -3.77 10.93
N GLN A 96 -5.51 -3.90 11.77
CA GLN A 96 -5.63 -4.58 13.05
C GLN A 96 -5.86 -3.57 14.17
N ALA A 97 -6.93 -3.81 14.93
CA ALA A 97 -7.19 -3.09 16.17
C ALA A 97 -6.23 -3.53 17.27
N PHE A 98 -5.71 -2.57 18.04
CA PHE A 98 -4.96 -2.81 19.26
C PHE A 98 -5.66 -2.09 20.41
N GLY A 99 -5.86 -2.80 21.52
CA GLY A 99 -6.37 -2.28 22.79
C GLY A 99 -5.48 -2.74 23.95
N ALA A 100 -5.85 -2.40 25.18
CA ALA A 100 -5.05 -2.74 26.36
C ALA A 100 -4.73 -4.24 26.48
N ASP A 101 -5.66 -5.11 26.04
CA ASP A 101 -5.53 -6.57 26.12
C ASP A 101 -4.76 -7.20 24.93
N THR A 102 -4.25 -6.39 23.98
CA THR A 102 -3.60 -6.85 22.73
C THR A 102 -2.19 -6.30 22.54
N ILE A 103 -1.60 -5.69 23.57
CA ILE A 103 -0.25 -5.11 23.54
C ILE A 103 0.83 -6.09 24.04
N ASP A 104 0.48 -7.31 24.42
CA ASP A 104 1.42 -8.40 24.70
C ASP A 104 1.82 -9.22 23.46
#